data_AF-A0A417S7V2-F1
#
_entry.id   AF-A0A417S7V2-F1
#
_cell.length_a   1.000
_cell.length_b   1.000
_cell.length_c   1.000
_cell.angle_alpha   90.00
_cell.angle_beta   90.00
_cell.angle_gamma   90.00
#
_symmetry.space_group_name_H-M   'P 1'
#
loop_
_entity.id
_entity.type
_entity.pdbx_description
1 polymer ?
#
loop_
_entity_poly.entity_id
_entity_poly.type
_entity_poly.pdbx_seq_one_letter_code
_entity_poly.pdbx_strand_id
1 'polypeptide(L)'
;MAFIIKWNLFIGIIAFMAYVVQKIMGKRLGHYWRKVVWILLTIKMCFPFWSVTEKFRQHFFIISMPAYYMGEQNQKTAIMTKIGNVSIREWMSGEKFLPYIWLAGMILCLLFHAIQYRIWKKRIFAECKRMQKNSVLEALKKASEVCKIKKTEIWVCENQDFYSPMLFGVRNTKVLIPQEMLEMENYSYEEWYLIFLHELTHQKKHDLWYKRFLQIIRDVYWFCIPMLWVQKMANIDIECVCDETVTKHMNLTQRKDYCNL
;
A
#
# COMPACT_ATOMS: atom_id res chain seq x y z
N MET A 1 18.61 -2.86 18.40
CA MET A 1 19.12 -3.27 17.08
C MET A 1 18.61 -4.65 16.63
N ALA A 2 18.72 -5.69 17.46
CA ALA A 2 17.89 -6.91 17.33
C ALA A 2 16.41 -6.56 17.15
N PHE A 3 15.95 -5.44 17.74
CA PHE A 3 14.63 -4.89 17.57
C PHE A 3 14.21 -4.70 16.10
N ILE A 4 15.00 -4.08 15.21
CA ILE A 4 14.55 -3.81 13.83
C ILE A 4 14.40 -5.13 13.07
N ILE A 5 15.39 -6.02 13.16
CA ILE A 5 15.34 -7.32 12.47
C ILE A 5 14.24 -8.20 13.07
N LYS A 6 14.14 -8.31 14.39
CA LYS A 6 13.07 -9.05 15.08
C LYS A 6 11.69 -8.48 14.75
N TRP A 7 11.55 -7.16 14.68
CA TRP A 7 10.31 -6.47 14.33
C TRP A 7 9.90 -6.77 12.89
N ASN A 8 10.84 -6.70 11.95
CA ASN A 8 10.57 -7.01 10.55
C ASN A 8 10.26 -8.48 10.32
N LEU A 9 10.99 -9.40 10.97
CA LEU A 9 10.69 -10.83 10.93
C LEU A 9 9.32 -11.12 11.54
N PHE A 10 9.02 -10.53 12.69
CA PHE A 10 7.71 -10.66 13.34
C PHE A 10 6.58 -10.13 12.45
N ILE A 11 6.78 -8.98 11.80
CA ILE A 11 5.86 -8.43 10.82
C ILE A 11 5.69 -9.36 9.63
N GLY A 12 6.77 -9.93 9.11
CA GLY A 12 6.73 -10.89 8.01
C GLY A 12 5.95 -12.16 8.39
N ILE A 13 6.12 -12.67 9.61
CA ILE A 13 5.37 -13.81 10.14
C ILE A 13 3.90 -13.45 10.30
N ILE A 14 3.55 -12.29 10.86
CA ILE A 14 2.16 -11.82 10.97
C ILE A 14 1.53 -11.66 9.58
N ALA A 15 2.22 -11.02 8.65
CA ALA A 15 1.78 -10.83 7.28
C ALA A 15 1.50 -12.17 6.59
N PHE A 16 2.40 -13.13 6.76
CA PHE A 16 2.25 -14.48 6.22
C PHE A 16 1.09 -15.25 6.88
N MET A 17 0.95 -15.20 8.20
CA MET A 17 -0.18 -15.83 8.89
C MET A 17 -1.51 -15.20 8.47
N ALA A 18 -1.59 -13.87 8.40
CA ALA A 18 -2.78 -13.17 7.91
C ALA A 18 -3.12 -13.59 6.47
N TYR A 19 -2.11 -13.71 5.61
CA TYR A 19 -2.27 -14.25 4.26
C TYR A 19 -2.85 -15.67 4.26
N VAL A 20 -2.29 -16.59 5.05
CA VAL A 20 -2.78 -17.98 5.13
C VAL A 20 -4.22 -18.04 5.66
N VAL A 21 -4.52 -17.32 6.75
CA VAL A 21 -5.86 -17.26 7.33
C VAL A 21 -6.86 -16.71 6.32
N GLN A 22 -6.54 -15.62 5.63
CA GLN A 22 -7.43 -15.08 4.60
C GLN A 22 -7.58 -16.02 3.41
N LYS A 23 -6.54 -16.76 3.02
CA LYS A 23 -6.64 -17.73 1.93
C LYS A 23 -7.58 -18.89 2.28
N ILE A 24 -7.56 -19.35 3.53
CA ILE A 24 -8.38 -20.48 4.00
C ILE A 24 -9.81 -20.01 4.35
N MET A 25 -9.92 -18.96 5.16
CA MET A 25 -11.19 -18.48 5.71
C MET A 25 -11.84 -17.39 4.86
N GLY A 26 -11.17 -16.88 3.83
CA GLY A 26 -11.65 -15.78 2.99
C GLY A 26 -12.93 -16.07 2.21
N LYS A 27 -13.34 -17.34 2.09
CA LYS A 27 -14.66 -17.70 1.57
C LYS A 27 -15.80 -17.40 2.56
N ARG A 28 -15.50 -17.35 3.86
CA ARG A 28 -16.46 -17.03 4.94
C ARG A 28 -16.41 -15.55 5.33
N LEU A 29 -15.22 -14.94 5.25
CA LEU A 29 -14.99 -13.52 5.48
C LEU A 29 -15.27 -12.76 4.18
N GLY A 30 -16.39 -12.04 4.09
CA GLY A 30 -16.72 -11.21 2.92
C GLY A 30 -15.59 -10.24 2.54
N HIS A 31 -15.53 -9.86 1.27
CA HIS A 31 -14.42 -9.06 0.70
C HIS A 31 -14.20 -7.73 1.44
N TYR A 32 -15.27 -7.11 1.92
CA TYR A 32 -15.19 -5.90 2.75
C TYR A 32 -14.35 -6.11 4.02
N TRP A 33 -14.62 -7.19 4.78
CA TRP A 33 -13.89 -7.50 6.01
C TRP A 33 -12.44 -7.89 5.74
N ARG A 34 -12.17 -8.56 4.62
CA ARG A 34 -10.80 -8.86 4.19
C ARG A 34 -10.00 -7.59 3.92
N LYS A 35 -10.60 -6.60 3.24
CA LYS A 35 -10.02 -5.26 3.05
C LYS A 35 -9.75 -4.58 4.40
N VAL A 36 -10.68 -4.63 5.35
CA VAL A 36 -10.49 -4.08 6.71
C VAL A 36 -9.30 -4.74 7.42
N VAL A 37 -9.16 -6.07 7.35
CA VAL A 37 -8.02 -6.78 7.95
C VAL A 37 -6.69 -6.30 7.36
N TRP A 38 -6.62 -6.07 6.04
CA TRP A 38 -5.42 -5.50 5.41
C TRP A 38 -5.12 -4.08 5.89
N ILE A 39 -6.14 -3.23 6.07
CA ILE A 39 -5.99 -1.89 6.62
C ILE A 39 -5.46 -1.96 8.06
N LEU A 40 -6.02 -2.82 8.91
CA LEU A 40 -5.56 -2.97 10.29
C LEU A 40 -4.13 -3.51 10.36
N LEU A 41 -3.78 -4.46 9.50
CA LEU A 41 -2.42 -5.02 9.42
C LEU A 41 -1.41 -3.95 9.00
N THR A 42 -1.74 -3.12 8.02
CA THR A 42 -0.85 -2.05 7.53
C THR A 42 -0.72 -0.89 8.51
N ILE A 43 -1.80 -0.52 9.22
CA ILE A 43 -1.73 0.43 10.34
C ILE A 43 -0.82 -0.12 11.45
N LYS A 44 -1.01 -1.39 11.85
CA LYS A 44 -0.14 -2.04 12.84
C LYS A 44 1.32 -2.05 12.43
N MET A 45 1.61 -2.19 11.13
CA MET A 45 2.98 -2.10 10.59
C MET A 45 3.56 -0.69 10.67
N CYS A 46 2.75 0.37 10.67
CA CYS A 46 3.24 1.74 10.78
C CYS A 46 3.67 2.11 12.20
N PHE A 47 3.04 1.50 13.22
CA PHE A 47 3.27 1.83 14.61
C PHE A 47 4.06 0.72 15.32
N PRO A 48 5.31 0.97 15.75
CA PRO A 48 6.06 0.05 16.60
C PRO A 48 5.48 0.07 18.03
N PHE A 49 4.29 -0.51 18.21
CA PHE A 49 3.49 -0.48 19.44
C PHE A 49 4.24 -1.04 20.67
N TRP A 50 5.27 -1.85 20.44
CA TRP A 50 6.10 -2.44 21.51
C TRP A 50 7.08 -1.44 22.16
N SER A 51 7.59 -0.45 21.41
CA SER A 51 8.60 0.49 21.95
C SER A 51 7.99 1.48 22.95
N VAL A 52 6.72 1.86 22.74
CA VAL A 52 5.99 2.77 23.64
C VAL A 52 5.54 2.03 24.91
N THR A 53 5.14 0.76 24.79
CA THR A 53 4.62 -0.01 25.93
C THR A 53 5.71 -0.52 26.87
N GLU A 54 6.92 -0.84 26.39
CA GLU A 54 8.04 -1.18 27.31
C GLU A 54 8.57 0.04 28.07
N LYS A 55 8.69 1.22 27.43
CA LYS A 55 9.08 2.44 28.14
C LYS A 55 8.05 2.85 29.20
N PHE A 56 6.76 2.67 28.91
CA PHE A 56 5.68 2.90 29.88
C PHE A 56 5.67 1.85 31.01
N ARG A 57 5.95 0.58 30.72
CA ARG A 57 6.00 -0.49 31.73
C ARG A 57 7.19 -0.34 32.68
N GLN A 58 8.35 0.12 32.18
CA GLN A 58 9.56 0.31 32.99
C GLN A 58 9.46 1.51 33.94
N HIS A 59 8.72 2.58 33.58
CA HIS A 59 8.54 3.73 34.46
C HIS A 59 7.61 3.47 35.66
N PHE A 60 6.77 2.43 35.61
CA PHE A 60 5.83 2.12 36.70
C PHE A 60 6.43 1.27 37.84
N PHE A 61 7.65 0.72 37.68
CA PHE A 61 8.23 -0.24 38.64
C PHE A 61 9.54 0.20 39.31
N ILE A 62 10.01 1.43 39.10
CA ILE A 62 11.18 1.95 39.83
C ILE A 62 10.69 2.74 41.06
N ILE A 63 10.22 2.00 42.07
CA ILE A 63 10.26 2.46 43.46
C ILE A 63 11.54 1.87 44.07
N SER A 64 12.47 2.78 44.34
CA SER A 64 13.76 2.68 45.05
C SER A 64 14.06 1.43 45.89
N MET A 65 15.24 0.86 45.68
CA MET A 65 16.04 0.17 46.71
C MET A 65 17.50 0.63 46.57
N PRO A 66 18.13 1.24 47.60
CA PRO A 66 19.54 1.59 47.55
C PRO A 66 20.37 0.36 47.92
N ALA A 67 21.12 -0.18 46.97
CA ALA A 67 22.11 -1.22 47.24
C ALA A 67 23.37 -0.57 47.82
N TYR A 68 23.55 -0.71 49.13
CA TYR A 68 24.84 -0.55 49.80
C TYR A 68 25.68 -1.81 49.53
N TYR A 69 26.97 -1.68 49.21
CA TYR A 69 28.13 -2.48 49.67
C TYR A 69 29.36 -2.28 48.75
N MET A 70 30.33 -1.57 49.32
CA MET A 70 31.79 -1.80 49.38
C MET A 70 32.52 -2.57 48.28
N GLY A 71 33.62 -1.97 47.78
CA GLY A 71 34.72 -2.70 47.16
C GLY A 71 35.63 -1.87 46.26
N GLU A 72 36.14 -0.73 46.74
CA GLU A 72 37.10 0.09 46.00
C GLU A 72 38.52 -0.39 46.31
N GLN A 73 39.09 -1.25 45.45
CA GLN A 73 40.52 -1.38 45.15
C GLN A 73 40.72 -2.58 44.22
N ASN A 74 40.66 -2.34 42.90
CA ASN A 74 41.34 -3.13 41.84
C ASN A 74 41.05 -2.59 40.43
N GLN A 75 40.71 -1.30 40.28
CA GLN A 75 40.29 -0.76 38.98
C GLN A 75 41.46 -0.28 38.11
N LYS A 76 42.56 0.22 38.68
CA LYS A 76 43.60 0.91 37.88
C LYS A 76 44.42 -0.01 36.96
N THR A 77 44.64 -1.27 37.31
CA THR A 77 45.43 -2.22 36.50
C THR A 77 44.63 -2.93 35.42
N ALA A 78 43.31 -3.09 35.58
CA ALA A 78 42.43 -3.67 34.55
C ALA A 78 41.99 -2.65 33.49
N ILE A 79 42.05 -1.35 33.80
CA ILE A 79 41.67 -0.28 32.88
C ILE A 79 42.72 -0.09 31.77
N MET A 80 44.02 -0.16 32.06
CA MET A 80 45.06 0.09 31.04
C MET A 80 45.17 -1.00 29.95
N THR A 81 44.94 -2.27 30.28
CA THR A 81 44.94 -3.37 29.28
C THR A 81 43.66 -3.44 28.45
N LYS A 82 42.57 -2.83 28.92
CA LYS A 82 41.29 -2.80 28.20
C LYS A 82 41.19 -1.63 27.21
N ILE A 83 41.93 -0.54 27.43
CA ILE A 83 41.89 0.66 26.57
C ILE A 83 42.57 0.44 25.21
N GLY A 84 43.60 -0.42 25.13
CA GLY A 84 44.35 -0.66 23.88
C GLY A 84 43.66 -1.59 22.87
N ASN A 85 42.73 -2.45 23.30
CA ASN A 85 42.08 -3.44 22.44
C ASN A 85 40.57 -3.22 22.22
N VAL A 86 39.95 -2.26 22.90
CA VAL A 86 38.51 -2.01 22.79
C VAL A 86 38.13 -0.99 21.70
N SER A 87 39.06 -0.18 21.18
CA SER A 87 38.68 0.97 20.33
C SER A 87 38.49 0.70 18.83
N ILE A 88 38.93 -0.44 18.28
CA ILE A 88 38.77 -0.72 16.83
C ILE A 88 37.69 -1.79 16.56
N ARG A 89 37.50 -2.76 17.47
CA ARG A 89 36.53 -3.85 17.28
C ARG A 89 35.07 -3.43 17.52
N GLU A 90 34.83 -2.43 18.36
CA GLU A 90 33.49 -1.86 18.62
C GLU A 90 33.01 -0.88 17.54
N TRP A 91 33.92 -0.34 16.73
CA TRP A 91 33.57 0.55 15.62
C TRP A 91 33.17 -0.25 14.37
N MET A 92 33.73 -1.45 14.21
CA MET A 92 33.38 -2.39 13.14
C MET A 92 32.33 -3.44 13.53
N SER A 93 31.55 -3.23 14.59
CA SER A 93 30.37 -4.08 14.80
C SER A 93 29.37 -3.76 13.66
N GLY A 94 29.26 -4.65 12.66
CA GLY A 94 28.37 -4.51 11.49
C GLY A 94 26.91 -4.15 11.85
N GLU A 95 26.56 -4.47 13.07
CA GLU A 95 25.50 -3.92 13.90
C GLU A 95 25.15 -2.43 13.66
N LYS A 96 26.10 -1.49 13.76
CA LYS A 96 25.80 -0.05 13.63
C LYS A 96 25.40 0.35 12.21
N PHE A 97 25.76 -0.45 11.20
CA PHE A 97 25.50 -0.15 9.79
C PHE A 97 24.12 -0.58 9.30
N LEU A 98 23.47 -1.53 9.99
CA LEU A 98 22.17 -2.10 9.57
C LEU A 98 21.03 -1.07 9.45
N PRO A 99 20.83 -0.11 10.38
CA PRO A 99 19.81 0.93 10.21
C PRO A 99 20.08 1.84 9.00
N TYR A 100 21.35 2.11 8.70
CA TYR A 100 21.74 2.90 7.53
C TYR A 100 21.49 2.13 6.24
N ILE A 101 21.79 0.82 6.19
CA ILE A 101 21.47 -0.05 5.06
C ILE A 101 19.96 -0.12 4.85
N TRP A 102 19.19 -0.30 5.94
CA TRP A 102 17.73 -0.32 5.90
C TRP A 102 17.17 0.99 5.33
N LEU A 103 17.63 2.14 5.86
CA LEU A 103 17.22 3.47 5.44
C LEU A 103 17.60 3.73 3.98
N ALA A 104 18.80 3.36 3.58
CA ALA A 104 19.28 3.47 2.20
C ALA A 104 18.41 2.66 1.25
N GLY A 105 18.08 1.40 1.60
CA GLY A 105 17.20 0.55 0.80
C GLY A 105 15.78 1.11 0.69
N MET A 106 15.20 1.61 1.80
CA MET A 106 13.90 2.28 1.79
C MET A 106 13.90 3.50 0.86
N ILE A 107 14.90 4.38 0.98
CA ILE A 107 15.04 5.57 0.12
C ILE A 107 15.18 5.16 -1.34
N LEU A 108 16.00 4.15 -1.63
CA LEU A 108 16.20 3.65 -2.99
C LEU A 108 14.91 3.11 -3.60
N CYS A 109 14.14 2.29 -2.87
CA CYS A 109 12.85 1.78 -3.32
C CYS A 109 11.84 2.91 -3.56
N LEU A 110 11.73 3.87 -2.63
CA LEU A 110 10.83 5.02 -2.78
C LEU A 110 11.20 5.88 -3.99
N LEU A 111 12.49 6.17 -4.19
CA LEU A 111 12.98 6.94 -5.33
C LEU A 111 12.72 6.20 -6.65
N PHE A 112 12.98 4.89 -6.69
CA PHE A 112 12.73 4.05 -7.85
C PHE A 112 11.26 4.12 -8.29
N HIS A 113 10.31 3.87 -7.38
CA HIS A 113 8.88 3.95 -7.73
C HIS A 113 8.41 5.38 -8.02
N ALA A 114 9.01 6.40 -7.38
CA ALA A 114 8.71 7.79 -7.68
C ALA A 114 9.17 8.19 -9.09
N ILE A 115 10.37 7.77 -9.50
CA ILE A 115 10.91 7.99 -10.84
C ILE A 115 10.06 7.26 -11.87
N GLN A 116 9.74 5.97 -11.65
CA GLN A 116 8.86 5.21 -12.53
C GLN A 116 7.51 5.91 -12.72
N TYR A 117 6.88 6.36 -11.63
CA TYR A 117 5.61 7.09 -11.71
C TYR A 117 5.75 8.39 -12.50
N ARG A 118 6.85 9.14 -12.36
CA ARG A 118 7.09 10.37 -13.13
C ARG A 118 7.30 10.10 -14.62
N ILE A 119 8.11 9.09 -14.96
CA ILE A 119 8.36 8.71 -16.35
C ILE A 119 7.05 8.26 -17.01
N TRP A 120 6.30 7.38 -16.34
CA TRP A 120 5.04 6.87 -16.85
C TRP A 120 3.99 7.97 -17.00
N LYS A 121 3.87 8.86 -16.00
CA LYS A 121 3.03 10.06 -16.10
C LYS A 121 3.40 10.91 -17.32
N LYS A 122 4.69 11.19 -17.52
CA LYS A 122 5.15 12.02 -18.64
C LYS A 122 4.79 11.36 -19.97
N ARG A 123 5.01 10.05 -20.10
CA ARG A 123 4.72 9.29 -21.31
C ARG A 123 3.21 9.26 -21.62
N ILE A 124 2.38 8.87 -20.66
CA ILE A 124 0.92 8.82 -20.83
C ILE A 124 0.39 10.18 -21.26
N PHE A 125 0.64 11.24 -20.48
CA PHE A 125 0.05 12.55 -20.76
C PHE A 125 0.65 13.30 -21.95
N ALA A 126 1.72 12.78 -22.57
CA ALA A 126 2.24 13.35 -23.82
C ALA A 126 1.31 13.04 -25.01
N GLU A 127 0.64 11.90 -24.98
CA GLU A 127 -0.20 11.39 -26.08
C GLU A 127 -1.70 11.41 -25.73
N CYS A 128 -2.07 11.71 -24.47
CA CYS A 128 -3.48 11.79 -24.11
C CYS A 128 -4.14 13.09 -24.57
N LYS A 129 -5.37 12.97 -25.06
CA LYS A 129 -6.28 14.08 -25.40
C LYS A 129 -7.49 14.03 -24.48
N ARG A 130 -8.14 15.17 -24.28
CA ARG A 130 -9.40 15.22 -23.52
C ARG A 130 -10.51 14.57 -24.33
N MET A 131 -11.36 13.75 -23.69
CA MET A 131 -12.52 13.15 -24.34
C MET A 131 -13.50 14.22 -24.86
N GLN A 132 -13.93 14.10 -26.11
CA GLN A 132 -14.89 15.01 -26.75
C GLN A 132 -16.20 14.34 -27.20
N LYS A 133 -16.29 13.00 -27.21
CA LYS A 133 -17.49 12.27 -27.67
C LYS A 133 -18.63 12.43 -26.66
N ASN A 134 -19.71 13.12 -27.06
CA ASN A 134 -20.83 13.47 -26.17
C ASN A 134 -21.49 12.25 -25.52
N SER A 135 -21.73 11.17 -26.26
CA SER A 135 -22.38 9.97 -25.70
C SER A 135 -21.59 9.34 -24.54
N VAL A 136 -20.25 9.36 -24.63
CA VAL A 136 -19.37 8.85 -23.57
C VAL A 136 -19.37 9.82 -22.37
N LEU A 137 -19.35 11.13 -22.63
CA LEU A 137 -19.42 12.15 -21.58
C LEU A 137 -20.75 12.10 -20.82
N GLU A 138 -21.86 11.79 -21.49
CA GLU A 138 -23.17 11.60 -20.86
C GLU A 138 -23.22 10.37 -19.96
N ALA A 139 -22.63 9.25 -20.39
CA ALA A 139 -22.52 8.05 -19.56
C ALA A 139 -21.69 8.32 -18.29
N LEU A 140 -20.57 9.03 -18.42
CA LEU A 140 -19.77 9.48 -17.27
C LEU A 140 -20.58 10.37 -16.34
N LYS A 141 -21.31 11.35 -16.88
CA LYS A 141 -22.09 12.29 -16.08
C LYS A 141 -23.11 11.55 -15.22
N LYS A 142 -23.85 10.60 -15.81
CA LYS A 142 -24.80 9.74 -15.08
C LYS A 142 -24.10 8.93 -13.99
N ALA A 143 -22.96 8.30 -14.28
CA ALA A 143 -22.18 7.57 -13.28
C ALA A 143 -21.66 8.47 -12.15
N SER A 144 -21.21 9.69 -12.48
CA SER A 144 -20.70 10.69 -11.54
C SER A 144 -21.78 11.19 -10.59
N GLU A 145 -23.01 11.39 -11.08
CA GLU A 145 -24.17 11.75 -10.27
C GLU A 145 -24.50 10.65 -9.25
N VAL A 146 -24.54 9.39 -9.68
CA VAL A 146 -24.77 8.22 -8.80
C VAL A 146 -23.66 8.09 -7.75
N CYS A 147 -22.41 8.25 -8.14
CA CYS A 147 -21.27 8.21 -7.23
C CYS A 147 -21.14 9.47 -6.36
N LYS A 148 -21.89 10.53 -6.64
CA LYS A 148 -21.82 11.87 -6.00
C LYS A 148 -20.43 12.50 -6.10
N ILE A 149 -19.78 12.33 -7.26
CA ILE A 149 -18.47 12.92 -7.57
C ILE A 149 -18.70 14.17 -8.42
N LYS A 150 -18.13 15.30 -7.99
CA LYS A 150 -18.41 16.61 -8.61
C LYS A 150 -17.50 16.94 -9.81
N LYS A 151 -16.30 16.36 -9.87
CA LYS A 151 -15.30 16.67 -10.88
C LYS A 151 -14.46 15.44 -11.19
N THR A 152 -14.65 14.89 -12.38
CA THR A 152 -13.77 13.88 -12.96
C THR A 152 -13.53 14.23 -14.42
N GLU A 153 -12.27 14.22 -14.82
CA GLU A 153 -11.87 14.42 -16.20
C GLU A 153 -11.62 13.07 -16.86
N ILE A 154 -12.14 12.88 -18.07
CA ILE A 154 -11.78 11.74 -18.92
C ILE A 154 -10.74 12.19 -19.93
N TRP A 155 -9.69 11.37 -20.02
CA TRP A 155 -8.63 11.49 -20.99
C TRP A 155 -8.59 10.21 -21.82
N VAL A 156 -8.51 10.37 -23.13
CA VAL A 156 -8.28 9.29 -24.08
C VAL A 156 -6.81 9.27 -24.39
N CYS A 157 -6.19 8.10 -24.38
CA CYS A 157 -4.76 7.94 -24.59
C CYS A 157 -4.51 6.93 -25.70
N GLU A 158 -3.64 7.29 -26.64
CA GLU A 158 -3.29 6.48 -27.83
C GLU A 158 -2.24 5.39 -27.52
N ASN A 159 -1.90 5.20 -26.23
CA ASN A 159 -0.73 4.47 -25.78
C ASN A 159 -1.04 2.99 -25.46
N GLN A 160 -0.22 2.09 -26.00
CA GLN A 160 -0.27 0.63 -25.80
C GLN A 160 0.17 0.15 -24.39
N ASP A 161 0.57 1.06 -23.50
CA ASP A 161 0.99 0.72 -22.12
C ASP A 161 -0.18 0.17 -21.27
N PHE A 162 -1.43 0.31 -21.70
CA PHE A 162 -2.60 -0.22 -20.99
C PHE A 162 -3.81 -0.48 -21.90
N TYR A 163 -4.55 -1.56 -21.61
CA TYR A 163 -5.66 -2.05 -22.45
C TYR A 163 -7.05 -1.91 -21.82
N SER A 164 -7.14 -1.36 -20.61
CA SER A 164 -8.40 -1.26 -19.85
C SER A 164 -8.54 0.16 -19.28
N PRO A 165 -9.77 0.67 -19.10
CA PRO A 165 -10.02 1.90 -18.37
C PRO A 165 -9.34 1.85 -17.02
N MET A 166 -8.81 3.00 -16.57
CA MET A 166 -8.22 3.09 -15.24
C MET A 166 -8.24 4.50 -14.68
N LEU A 167 -8.30 4.59 -13.36
CA LEU A 167 -8.01 5.83 -12.65
C LEU A 167 -6.51 6.15 -12.60
N PHE A 168 -6.17 7.42 -12.85
CA PHE A 168 -4.83 7.95 -12.67
C PHE A 168 -4.82 9.18 -11.77
N GLY A 169 -3.88 9.22 -10.84
CA GLY A 169 -3.64 10.37 -9.96
C GLY A 169 -4.50 10.33 -8.70
N VAL A 170 -3.86 10.65 -7.57
CA VAL A 170 -4.43 10.44 -6.23
C VAL A 170 -5.21 11.66 -5.73
N ARG A 171 -4.82 12.88 -6.14
CA ARG A 171 -5.47 14.15 -5.75
C ARG A 171 -6.39 14.70 -6.85
N ASN A 172 -5.88 14.74 -8.08
CA ASN A 172 -6.62 15.15 -9.27
C ASN A 172 -6.83 13.90 -10.13
N THR A 173 -7.70 13.02 -9.66
CA THR A 173 -7.99 11.74 -10.31
C THR A 173 -8.62 11.97 -11.66
N LYS A 174 -8.06 11.32 -12.68
CA LYS A 174 -8.52 11.31 -14.06
C LYS A 174 -8.88 9.89 -14.44
N VAL A 175 -9.91 9.72 -15.25
CA VAL A 175 -10.19 8.44 -15.90
C VAL A 175 -9.42 8.42 -17.21
N LEU A 176 -8.56 7.43 -17.38
CA LEU A 176 -7.83 7.18 -18.62
C LEU A 176 -8.54 6.07 -19.39
N ILE A 177 -8.78 6.31 -20.66
CA ILE A 177 -9.40 5.35 -21.59
C ILE A 177 -8.42 5.08 -22.73
N PRO A 178 -8.09 3.81 -23.01
CA PRO A 178 -7.32 3.45 -24.21
C PRO A 178 -8.10 3.87 -25.47
N GLN A 179 -7.41 4.43 -26.45
CA GLN A 179 -8.05 4.80 -27.73
C GLN A 179 -8.61 3.58 -28.46
N GLU A 180 -7.97 2.42 -28.33
CA GLU A 180 -8.40 1.16 -28.94
C GLU A 180 -9.84 0.80 -28.57
N MET A 181 -10.26 1.05 -27.31
CA MET A 181 -11.63 0.82 -26.85
C MET A 181 -12.67 1.73 -27.51
N LEU A 182 -12.26 2.86 -28.07
CA LEU A 182 -13.18 3.78 -28.76
C LEU A 182 -13.30 3.47 -30.25
N GLU A 183 -12.27 2.87 -30.83
CA GLU A 183 -12.16 2.63 -32.27
C GLU A 183 -12.53 1.20 -32.66
N MET A 184 -12.10 0.21 -31.86
CA MET A 184 -12.26 -1.21 -32.17
C MET A 184 -13.48 -1.82 -31.49
N GLU A 185 -13.89 -1.27 -30.35
CA GLU A 185 -14.98 -1.80 -29.54
C GLU A 185 -16.20 -0.88 -29.61
N ASN A 186 -17.31 -1.41 -30.12
CA ASN A 186 -18.54 -0.65 -30.25
C ASN A 186 -19.39 -0.76 -28.97
N TYR A 187 -18.86 -0.20 -27.88
CA TYR A 187 -19.58 -0.14 -26.60
C TYR A 187 -20.83 0.73 -26.70
N SER A 188 -21.95 0.17 -26.28
CA SER A 188 -23.21 0.83 -26.05
C SER A 188 -23.13 1.84 -24.89
N TYR A 189 -24.14 2.71 -24.80
CA TYR A 189 -24.25 3.67 -23.71
C TYR A 189 -24.25 3.02 -22.31
N GLU A 190 -24.96 1.90 -22.16
CA GLU A 190 -25.07 1.21 -20.87
C GLU A 190 -23.74 0.53 -20.48
N GLU A 191 -22.98 0.02 -21.44
CA GLU A 191 -21.64 -0.54 -21.19
C GLU A 191 -20.65 0.55 -20.74
N TRP A 192 -20.62 1.70 -21.43
CA TRP A 192 -19.85 2.86 -20.97
C TRP A 192 -20.26 3.32 -19.58
N TYR A 193 -21.56 3.35 -19.29
CA TYR A 193 -22.08 3.72 -17.98
C TYR A 193 -21.57 2.76 -16.89
N LEU A 194 -21.60 1.45 -17.14
CA LEU A 194 -21.12 0.42 -16.21
C LEU A 194 -19.60 0.52 -15.98
N ILE A 195 -18.81 0.72 -17.05
CA ILE A 195 -17.37 0.96 -16.97
C ILE A 195 -17.07 2.17 -16.07
N PHE A 196 -17.73 3.31 -16.32
CA PHE A 196 -17.52 4.49 -15.50
C PHE A 196 -18.03 4.33 -14.08
N LEU A 197 -19.12 3.58 -13.87
CA LEU A 197 -19.63 3.30 -12.54
C LEU A 197 -18.61 2.49 -11.71
N HIS A 198 -17.91 1.53 -12.34
CA HIS A 198 -16.80 0.80 -11.73
C HIS A 198 -15.64 1.72 -11.35
N GLU A 199 -15.08 2.45 -12.33
CA GLU A 199 -13.94 3.35 -12.09
C GLU A 199 -14.26 4.42 -11.05
N LEU A 200 -15.44 5.05 -11.13
CA LEU A 200 -15.85 6.07 -10.16
C LEU A 200 -16.13 5.49 -8.76
N THR A 201 -16.49 4.21 -8.66
CA THR A 201 -16.61 3.53 -7.36
C THR A 201 -15.25 3.40 -6.68
N HIS A 202 -14.18 3.10 -7.43
CA HIS A 202 -12.81 3.14 -6.90
C HIS A 202 -12.42 4.54 -6.43
N GLN A 203 -12.78 5.57 -7.20
CA GLN A 203 -12.50 6.96 -6.84
C GLN A 203 -13.21 7.34 -5.53
N LYS A 204 -14.49 6.99 -5.40
CA LYS A 204 -15.31 7.24 -4.20
C LYS A 204 -14.75 6.54 -2.96
N LYS A 205 -14.19 5.34 -3.12
CA LYS A 205 -13.57 4.57 -2.03
C LYS A 205 -12.12 4.94 -1.75
N HIS A 206 -11.56 5.89 -2.48
CA HIS A 206 -10.16 6.28 -2.40
C HIS A 206 -9.20 5.10 -2.59
N ASP A 207 -9.54 4.15 -3.46
CA ASP A 207 -8.74 2.93 -3.64
C ASP A 207 -7.34 3.23 -4.18
N LEU A 208 -7.17 4.29 -4.98
CA LEU A 208 -5.85 4.77 -5.42
C LEU A 208 -4.96 5.23 -4.25
N TRP A 209 -5.53 5.91 -3.26
CA TRP A 209 -4.80 6.27 -2.04
C TRP A 209 -4.36 5.03 -1.29
N TYR A 210 -5.26 4.06 -1.15
CA TYR A 210 -4.97 2.84 -0.43
C TYR A 210 -3.92 1.98 -1.15
N LYS A 211 -4.02 1.80 -2.48
CA LYS A 211 -2.99 1.13 -3.31
C LYS A 211 -1.63 1.83 -3.18
N ARG A 212 -1.59 3.17 -3.17
CA ARG A 212 -0.36 3.94 -2.97
C ARG A 212 0.21 3.77 -1.56
N PHE A 213 -0.64 3.72 -0.54
CA PHE A 213 -0.21 3.49 0.84
C PHE A 213 0.40 2.10 0.99
N LEU A 214 -0.24 1.04 0.47
CA LEU A 214 0.32 -0.32 0.46
C LEU A 214 1.69 -0.39 -0.21
N GLN A 215 1.85 0.34 -1.32
CA GLN A 215 3.13 0.47 -2.02
C GLN A 215 4.22 1.09 -1.13
N ILE A 216 3.91 2.18 -0.42
CA ILE A 216 4.85 2.82 0.51
C ILE A 216 5.25 1.87 1.64
N ILE A 217 4.28 1.16 2.23
CA ILE A 217 4.57 0.16 3.27
C ILE A 217 5.48 -0.93 2.71
N ARG A 218 5.22 -1.43 1.51
CA ARG A 218 6.12 -2.39 0.85
C ARG A 218 7.54 -1.84 0.71
N ASP A 219 7.71 -0.58 0.35
CA ASP A 219 9.03 0.05 0.17
C ASP A 219 9.76 0.25 1.51
N VAL A 220 9.04 0.55 2.59
CA VAL A 220 9.58 0.58 3.97
C VAL A 220 10.04 -0.81 4.41
N TYR A 221 9.31 -1.84 4.00
CA TYR A 221 9.54 -3.25 4.32
C TYR A 221 10.15 -4.01 3.13
N TRP A 222 11.02 -3.37 2.34
CA TRP A 222 11.46 -3.87 1.01
C TRP A 222 12.12 -5.25 1.02
N PHE A 223 12.72 -5.67 2.13
CA PHE A 223 13.35 -6.98 2.32
C PHE A 223 12.39 -8.06 2.86
N CYS A 224 11.15 -7.68 3.21
CA CYS A 224 10.13 -8.57 3.71
C CYS A 224 9.31 -9.14 2.55
N ILE A 225 9.78 -10.24 1.95
CA ILE A 225 9.16 -10.92 0.80
C ILE A 225 7.63 -11.12 0.95
N PRO A 226 7.08 -11.50 2.14
CA PRO A 226 5.63 -11.65 2.31
C PRO A 226 4.78 -10.42 1.97
N MET A 227 5.37 -9.22 1.99
CA MET A 227 4.67 -7.98 1.63
C MET A 227 4.21 -7.95 0.17
N LEU A 228 4.90 -8.66 -0.73
CA LEU A 228 4.50 -8.79 -2.12
C LEU A 228 3.15 -9.52 -2.24
N TRP A 229 2.95 -10.59 -1.46
CA TRP A 229 1.70 -11.34 -1.45
C TRP A 229 0.57 -10.57 -0.78
N VAL A 230 0.87 -9.85 0.30
CA VAL A 230 -0.09 -8.98 0.99
C VAL A 230 -0.64 -7.93 0.02
N GLN A 231 0.24 -7.20 -0.68
CA GLN A 231 -0.20 -6.18 -1.63
C GLN A 231 -1.03 -6.80 -2.77
N LYS A 232 -0.60 -7.95 -3.31
CA LYS A 232 -1.35 -8.64 -4.37
C LYS A 232 -2.76 -9.03 -3.93
N MET A 233 -2.91 -9.62 -2.75
CA MET A 233 -4.23 -10.02 -2.25
C MET A 233 -5.09 -8.84 -1.84
N ALA A 234 -4.50 -7.82 -1.22
CA ALA A 234 -5.21 -6.58 -0.92
C ALA A 234 -5.74 -5.93 -2.20
N ASN A 235 -4.99 -5.94 -3.30
CA ASN A 235 -5.46 -5.45 -4.60
C ASN A 235 -6.64 -6.26 -5.13
N ILE A 236 -6.58 -7.60 -5.07
CA ILE A 236 -7.71 -8.45 -5.48
C ILE A 236 -8.95 -8.16 -4.64
N ASP A 237 -8.80 -8.02 -3.31
CA ASP A 237 -9.91 -7.71 -2.42
C ASP A 237 -10.49 -6.31 -2.67
N ILE A 238 -9.68 -5.34 -3.10
CA ILE A 238 -10.16 -4.03 -3.53
C ILE A 238 -11.07 -4.17 -4.76
N GLU A 239 -10.66 -4.94 -5.78
CA GLU A 239 -11.48 -5.18 -6.98
C GLU A 239 -12.79 -5.86 -6.61
N CYS A 240 -12.76 -6.94 -5.84
CA CYS A 240 -13.98 -7.64 -5.42
C CYS A 240 -14.92 -6.75 -4.60
N VAL A 241 -14.38 -5.90 -3.72
CA VAL A 241 -15.18 -4.91 -2.97
C VAL A 241 -15.81 -3.87 -3.90
N CYS A 242 -15.12 -3.49 -4.98
CA CYS A 242 -15.66 -2.61 -6.01
C CYS A 242 -16.83 -3.27 -6.72
N ASP A 243 -16.62 -4.46 -7.29
CA ASP A 243 -17.63 -5.24 -8.01
C ASP A 243 -18.87 -5.51 -7.16
N GLU A 244 -18.69 -5.92 -5.90
CA GLU A 244 -19.80 -6.15 -4.97
C GLU A 244 -20.62 -4.88 -4.74
N THR A 245 -19.99 -3.71 -4.73
CA THR A 245 -20.67 -2.43 -4.53
C THR A 245 -21.40 -1.96 -5.76
N VAL A 246 -20.81 -2.13 -6.95
CA VAL A 246 -21.44 -1.82 -8.23
C VAL A 246 -22.67 -2.70 -8.44
N THR A 247 -22.53 -4.01 -8.21
CA THR A 247 -23.59 -5.01 -8.45
C THR A 247 -24.66 -5.11 -7.36
N LYS A 248 -24.50 -4.39 -6.24
CA LYS A 248 -25.39 -4.47 -5.07
C LYS A 248 -26.87 -4.25 -5.39
N HIS A 249 -27.15 -3.31 -6.30
CA HIS A 249 -28.51 -2.91 -6.67
C HIS A 249 -28.90 -3.37 -8.08
N MET A 250 -28.06 -4.18 -8.74
CA MET A 250 -28.31 -4.70 -10.08
C MET A 250 -29.16 -5.98 -10.03
N ASN A 251 -30.05 -6.14 -11.00
CA ASN A 251 -30.76 -7.39 -11.24
C ASN A 251 -29.83 -8.43 -11.91
N LEU A 252 -30.30 -9.68 -12.07
CA LEU A 252 -29.49 -10.76 -12.64
C LEU A 252 -29.01 -10.49 -14.06
N THR A 253 -29.84 -9.88 -14.89
CA THR A 253 -29.49 -9.53 -16.28
C THR A 253 -28.36 -8.49 -16.30
N GLN A 254 -28.52 -7.40 -15.55
CA GLN A 254 -27.51 -6.34 -15.43
C GLN A 254 -26.18 -6.86 -14.89
N ARG A 255 -26.21 -7.82 -13.95
CA ARG A 255 -24.98 -8.46 -13.45
C ARG A 255 -24.30 -9.30 -14.52
N LYS A 256 -25.08 -10.01 -15.34
CA LYS A 256 -24.54 -10.79 -16.46
C LYS A 256 -23.89 -9.87 -17.49
N ASP A 257 -24.56 -8.77 -17.83
CA ASP A 257 -24.02 -7.78 -18.76
C ASP A 257 -22.72 -7.16 -18.20
N TYR A 258 -22.71 -6.81 -16.91
CA TYR A 258 -21.51 -6.32 -16.23
C TYR A 258 -20.34 -7.30 -16.26
N CYS A 259 -20.59 -8.61 -16.11
CA CYS A 259 -19.53 -9.63 -16.18
C CYS A 259 -18.99 -9.88 -17.60
N ASN A 260 -19.68 -9.41 -18.64
CA ASN A 260 -19.25 -9.56 -20.04
C ASN A 260 -18.44 -8.36 -20.55
N LEU A 261 -18.31 -7.30 -19.75
CA LEU A 261 -17.42 -6.16 -19.98
C LEU A 261 -15.96 -6.54 -19.73
#